data_AF-A3CQ34-F1
#
_entry.id   AF-A3CQ34-F1
#
_cell.length_a   1.000
_cell.length_b   1.000
_cell.length_c   1.000
_cell.angle_alpha   90.00
_cell.angle_beta   90.00
_cell.angle_gamma   90.00
#
_symmetry.space_group_name_H-M   'P 1'
#
loop_
_entity.id
_entity.type
_entity.pdbx_description
1 polymer ?
#
loop_
_entity_poly.entity_id
_entity_poly.type
_entity_poly.pdbx_seq_one_letter_code
_entity_poly.pdbx_strand_id
1 'polypeptide(L)'
;MITDLIHMTWVADVLSKPSVFLLFLAFVSSILFGIFCGMESWYVIKEGWKLNWYLDLLLTAALSVVSSLAIYIGRYDRLNSWDLLLHPQLVLQKLLQTLQPDRLPFILGFTFLQFMSLVFLMKDNKK
;
A
#
# COMPACT_ATOMS: atom_id res chain seq x y z
N MET A 1 11.89 5.64 -2.72
CA MET A 1 11.21 5.17 -3.94
C MET A 1 10.35 6.26 -4.56
N ILE A 2 9.13 6.60 -4.10
CA ILE A 2 8.41 7.78 -4.67
C ILE A 2 9.15 9.10 -4.36
N THR A 3 9.82 9.20 -3.21
CA THR A 3 10.64 10.37 -2.83
C THR A 3 12.02 10.39 -3.50
N ASP A 4 12.53 9.23 -3.98
CA ASP A 4 13.74 9.19 -4.83
C ASP A 4 13.41 9.62 -6.27
N LEU A 5 12.15 9.46 -6.69
CA LEU A 5 11.63 9.98 -7.95
C LEU A 5 11.70 11.51 -8.03
N ILE A 6 11.74 12.19 -6.87
CA ILE A 6 11.89 13.65 -6.75
C ILE A 6 13.38 14.06 -6.84
N HIS A 7 14.32 13.15 -6.61
CA HIS A 7 15.76 13.38 -6.80
C HIS A 7 16.14 13.09 -8.26
N MET A 8 15.85 14.09 -9.11
CA MET A 8 15.77 14.06 -10.58
C MET A 8 17.00 13.61 -11.40
N THR A 9 18.10 13.16 -10.80
CA THR A 9 19.27 12.68 -11.57
C THR A 9 19.20 11.20 -11.96
N TRP A 10 18.41 10.37 -11.27
CA TRP A 10 18.31 8.93 -11.58
C TRP A 10 17.31 8.61 -12.71
N VAL A 11 16.27 9.41 -12.87
CA VAL A 11 15.24 9.22 -13.93
C VAL A 11 15.86 9.33 -15.33
N ALA A 12 16.83 10.24 -15.51
CA ALA A 12 17.58 10.36 -16.75
C ALA A 12 18.37 9.07 -17.05
N ASP A 13 19.05 8.49 -16.07
CA ASP A 13 19.80 7.23 -16.23
C ASP A 13 18.90 6.02 -16.52
N VAL A 14 17.73 5.96 -15.89
CA VAL A 14 16.74 4.88 -16.10
C VAL A 14 16.12 4.96 -17.49
N LEU A 15 15.76 6.17 -17.97
CA LEU A 15 15.26 6.33 -19.33
C LEU A 15 16.35 6.13 -20.39
N SER A 16 17.61 6.42 -20.06
CA SER A 16 18.72 6.31 -21.02
C SER A 16 19.17 4.87 -21.28
N LYS A 17 18.98 3.96 -20.32
CA LYS A 17 19.39 2.54 -20.45
C LYS A 17 18.16 1.64 -20.67
N PRO A 18 17.96 1.06 -21.87
CA PRO A 18 16.74 0.31 -22.19
C PRO A 18 16.53 -0.93 -21.30
N SER A 19 17.61 -1.57 -20.81
CA SER A 19 17.53 -2.70 -19.87
C SER A 19 17.00 -2.30 -18.48
N VAL A 20 17.44 -1.14 -17.97
CA VAL A 20 16.98 -0.61 -16.68
C VAL A 20 15.53 -0.13 -16.79
N PHE A 21 15.16 0.46 -17.93
CA PHE A 21 13.79 0.86 -18.23
C PHE A 21 12.82 -0.34 -18.24
N LEU A 22 13.20 -1.46 -18.89
CA LEU A 22 12.38 -2.67 -18.91
C LEU A 22 12.18 -3.26 -17.50
N LEU A 23 13.24 -3.30 -16.69
CA LEU A 23 13.15 -3.74 -15.29
C LEU A 23 12.25 -2.83 -14.46
N PHE A 24 12.36 -1.51 -14.66
CA PHE A 24 11.49 -0.54 -14.01
C PHE A 24 10.02 -0.73 -14.41
N LEU A 25 9.74 -0.90 -15.70
CA LEU A 25 8.38 -1.10 -16.20
C LEU A 25 7.79 -2.41 -15.68
N ALA A 26 8.55 -3.51 -15.73
CA ALA A 26 8.13 -4.79 -15.15
C ALA A 26 7.85 -4.68 -13.64
N PHE A 27 8.67 -3.93 -12.90
CA PHE A 27 8.48 -3.69 -11.49
C PHE A 27 7.22 -2.87 -11.19
N VAL A 28 7.00 -1.76 -11.89
CA VAL A 28 5.80 -0.93 -11.75
C VAL A 28 4.55 -1.74 -12.11
N SER A 29 4.58 -2.47 -13.22
CA SER A 29 3.47 -3.34 -13.62
C SER A 29 3.16 -4.42 -12.58
N SER A 30 4.20 -5.02 -11.97
CA SER A 30 4.01 -6.00 -10.89
C SER A 30 3.36 -5.39 -9.64
N ILE A 31 3.76 -4.19 -9.23
CA ILE A 31 3.13 -3.48 -8.11
C ILE A 31 1.67 -3.16 -8.41
N LEU A 32 1.39 -2.61 -9.60
CA LEU A 32 0.02 -2.28 -10.01
C LEU A 32 -0.86 -3.54 -10.06
N PHE A 33 -0.34 -4.63 -10.60
CA PHE A 33 -1.03 -5.91 -10.63
C PHE A 33 -1.31 -6.45 -9.22
N GLY A 34 -0.34 -6.37 -8.31
CA GLY A 34 -0.53 -6.77 -6.91
C GLY A 34 -1.61 -5.96 -6.20
N ILE A 35 -1.65 -4.64 -6.43
CA ILE A 35 -2.72 -3.76 -5.90
C ILE A 35 -4.08 -4.19 -6.46
N PHE A 36 -4.17 -4.44 -7.77
CA PHE A 36 -5.40 -4.88 -8.41
C PHE A 36 -5.91 -6.21 -7.85
N CYS A 37 -5.05 -7.21 -7.72
CA CYS A 37 -5.40 -8.49 -7.08
C CYS A 37 -5.85 -8.31 -5.63
N GLY A 38 -5.23 -7.40 -4.87
CA GLY A 38 -5.65 -7.08 -3.51
C GLY A 38 -7.05 -6.46 -3.44
N MET A 39 -7.38 -5.59 -4.40
CA MET A 39 -8.71 -4.99 -4.51
C MET A 39 -9.78 -6.04 -4.83
N GLU A 40 -9.54 -6.90 -5.82
CA GLU A 40 -10.44 -7.99 -6.20
C GLU A 40 -10.64 -9.00 -5.05
N SER A 41 -9.56 -9.33 -4.33
CA SER A 41 -9.65 -10.21 -3.16
C SER A 41 -10.55 -9.63 -2.07
N TRP A 42 -10.41 -8.34 -1.76
CA TRP A 42 -11.28 -7.67 -0.78
C TRP A 42 -12.73 -7.62 -1.24
N TYR A 43 -12.98 -7.44 -2.53
CA TYR A 43 -14.32 -7.47 -3.10
C TYR A 43 -15.02 -8.82 -2.87
N VAL A 44 -14.36 -9.93 -3.24
CA VAL A 44 -14.91 -11.29 -3.08
C VAL A 44 -15.23 -11.62 -1.62
N ILE A 45 -14.36 -11.23 -0.68
CA ILE A 45 -14.57 -11.45 0.76
C ILE A 45 -15.85 -10.75 1.23
N LYS A 46 -16.06 -9.50 0.80
CA LYS A 46 -17.22 -8.72 1.20
C LYS A 46 -18.52 -9.21 0.61
N GLU A 47 -18.50 -9.67 -0.64
CA GLU A 47 -19.66 -10.29 -1.29
C GLU A 47 -20.15 -11.51 -0.49
N GLY A 48 -19.21 -12.30 0.05
CA GLY A 48 -19.52 -13.44 0.91
C GLY A 48 -20.09 -13.08 2.29
N TRP A 49 -19.71 -11.94 2.88
CA TRP A 49 -20.10 -11.57 4.24
C TRP A 49 -21.37 -10.72 4.36
N LYS A 50 -21.89 -10.15 3.25
CA LYS A 50 -23.14 -9.34 3.22
C LYS A 50 -23.24 -8.32 4.38
N LEU A 51 -22.15 -7.59 4.62
CA LEU A 51 -22.04 -6.67 5.76
C LEU A 51 -22.92 -5.43 5.60
N ASN A 52 -23.35 -4.85 6.72
CA ASN A 52 -23.97 -3.53 6.75
C ASN A 52 -23.00 -2.46 6.22
N TRP A 53 -23.53 -1.46 5.50
CA TRP A 53 -22.77 -0.36 4.88
C TRP A 53 -21.76 0.31 5.85
N TYR A 54 -22.15 0.54 7.10
CA TYR A 54 -21.27 1.15 8.10
C TYR A 54 -20.11 0.24 8.51
N LEU A 55 -20.36 -1.07 8.63
CA LEU A 55 -19.33 -2.06 8.96
C LEU A 55 -18.37 -2.27 7.79
N ASP A 56 -18.89 -2.26 6.56
CA ASP A 56 -18.08 -2.33 5.33
C ASP A 56 -17.12 -1.13 5.21
N LEU A 57 -17.63 0.09 5.44
CA LEU A 57 -16.82 1.30 5.49
C LEU A 57 -15.74 1.23 6.58
N LEU A 58 -16.10 0.80 7.79
CA LEU A 58 -15.17 0.70 8.91
C LEU A 58 -14.06 -0.32 8.61
N LEU A 59 -14.42 -1.52 8.13
CA LEU A 59 -13.46 -2.55 7.77
C LEU A 59 -12.57 -2.13 6.60
N THR A 60 -13.11 -1.45 5.60
CA THR A 60 -12.34 -0.92 4.47
C THR A 60 -11.39 0.19 4.91
N ALA A 61 -11.79 1.05 5.86
CA ALA A 61 -10.92 2.05 6.45
C ALA A 61 -9.80 1.42 7.28
N ALA A 62 -10.14 0.44 8.14
CA ALA A 62 -9.16 -0.30 8.93
C ALA A 62 -8.16 -1.05 8.03
N LEU A 63 -8.64 -1.73 6.99
CA LEU A 63 -7.80 -2.42 6.02
C LEU A 63 -6.86 -1.45 5.29
N SER A 64 -7.37 -0.29 4.86
CA SER A 64 -6.55 0.74 4.20
C SER A 64 -5.43 1.24 5.10
N VAL A 65 -5.71 1.45 6.39
CA VAL A 65 -4.69 1.86 7.38
C VAL A 65 -3.64 0.77 7.55
N VAL A 66 -4.07 -0.48 7.77
CA VAL A 66 -3.16 -1.62 7.94
C VAL A 66 -2.31 -1.85 6.69
N SER A 67 -2.90 -1.74 5.50
CA SER A 67 -2.19 -1.89 4.23
C SER A 67 -1.16 -0.79 4.01
N SER A 68 -1.50 0.47 4.31
CA SER A 68 -0.56 1.59 4.25
C SER A 68 0.62 1.41 5.21
N LEU A 69 0.35 0.97 6.44
CA LEU A 69 1.39 0.65 7.43
C LEU A 69 2.27 -0.51 6.97
N ALA A 70 1.69 -1.58 6.42
CA ALA A 70 2.44 -2.72 5.91
C ALA A 70 3.38 -2.33 4.75
N ILE A 71 2.90 -1.51 3.81
CA ILE A 71 3.71 -0.99 2.70
C ILE A 71 4.82 -0.08 3.22
N TYR A 72 4.51 0.75 4.22
CA TYR A 72 5.52 1.60 4.84
C TYR A 72 6.62 0.77 5.51
N ILE A 73 6.26 -0.19 6.35
CA ILE A 73 7.19 -1.05 7.08
C ILE A 73 8.06 -1.85 6.11
N GLY A 74 7.45 -2.47 5.09
CA GLY A 74 8.17 -3.23 4.07
C GLY A 74 9.14 -2.36 3.26
N ARG A 75 8.82 -1.08 3.07
CA ARG A 75 9.64 -0.15 2.28
C ARG A 75 10.79 0.48 3.07
N TYR A 76 10.52 1.00 4.26
CA TYR A 76 11.47 1.86 4.97
C TYR A 76 12.28 1.13 6.03
N ASP A 77 11.68 0.13 6.65
CA ASP A 77 12.31 -0.59 7.77
C ASP A 77 12.94 -1.91 7.35
N ARG A 78 12.74 -2.32 6.08
CA ARG A 78 13.20 -3.60 5.49
C ARG A 78 13.00 -4.80 6.43
N LEU A 79 11.93 -4.76 7.22
CA LEU A 79 11.60 -5.82 8.16
C LEU A 79 11.21 -7.06 7.36
N ASN A 80 11.95 -8.15 7.57
CA ASN A 80 11.63 -9.44 6.97
C ASN A 80 10.33 -9.99 7.60
N SER A 81 9.51 -10.71 6.83
CA SER A 81 8.26 -11.33 7.34
C SER A 81 8.48 -12.27 8.54
N TRP A 82 9.72 -12.78 8.70
CA TRP A 82 10.15 -13.59 9.83
C TRP A 82 10.32 -12.80 11.13
N ASP A 83 10.72 -11.54 11.06
CA ASP A 83 10.91 -10.66 12.23
C ASP A 83 9.55 -10.23 12.82
N LEU A 84 8.51 -10.20 11.97
CA LEU A 84 7.12 -9.97 12.37
C LEU A 84 6.58 -11.08 13.30
N LEU A 85 7.00 -12.32 13.05
CA LEU A 85 6.57 -13.51 13.79
C LEU A 85 7.44 -13.77 15.03
N LEU A 86 8.73 -13.44 14.97
CA LEU A 86 9.69 -13.73 16.04
C LEU A 86 9.79 -12.61 17.09
N HIS A 87 9.60 -11.34 16.70
CA HIS A 87 9.74 -10.19 17.60
C HIS A 87 8.63 -9.13 17.43
N PRO A 88 7.36 -9.46 17.77
CA PRO A 88 6.21 -8.55 17.59
C PRO A 88 6.33 -7.25 18.39
N GLN A 89 7.08 -7.25 19.50
CA GLN A 89 7.32 -6.05 20.31
C GLN A 89 8.22 -5.02 19.61
N LEU A 90 9.23 -5.47 18.84
CA LEU A 90 10.09 -4.59 18.04
C LEU A 90 9.33 -3.96 16.89
N VAL A 91 8.42 -4.71 16.27
CA VAL A 91 7.51 -4.20 15.22
C VAL A 91 6.57 -3.13 15.77
N LEU A 92 6.02 -3.34 16.97
CA LEU A 92 5.11 -2.38 17.60
C LEU A 92 5.83 -1.09 18.01
N GLN A 93 7.06 -1.18 18.54
CA GLN A 93 7.89 -0.01 18.84
C GLN A 93 8.29 0.75 17.57
N LYS A 94 8.62 0.03 16.50
CA LYS A 94 8.89 0.64 15.19
C LYS A 94 7.64 1.30 14.61
N LEU A 95 6.47 0.68 14.71
CA LEU A 95 5.14 1.26 14.38
C LEU A 95 4.89 2.58 15.11
N LEU A 96 5.16 2.62 16.41
CA LEU A 96 5.03 3.83 17.23
C LEU A 96 6.06 4.90 16.85
N GLN A 97 7.31 4.51 16.51
CA GLN A 97 8.31 5.42 15.96
C GLN A 97 7.99 5.86 14.52
N THR A 98 7.14 5.13 13.79
CA THR A 98 6.75 5.50 12.43
C THR A 98 5.72 6.61 12.38
N LEU A 99 5.00 6.84 13.48
CA LEU A 99 4.08 7.97 13.68
C LEU A 99 4.81 9.31 13.92
N GLN A 100 6.04 9.45 13.41
CA GLN A 100 6.75 10.72 13.37
C GLN A 100 6.13 11.66 12.33
N PRO A 101 6.10 12.98 12.59
CA PRO A 101 5.40 13.97 11.78
C PRO A 101 5.86 14.01 10.32
N ASP A 102 7.14 13.70 10.04
CA ASP A 102 7.69 13.69 8.68
C ASP A 102 7.15 12.55 7.80
N ARG A 103 6.60 11.50 8.41
CA ARG A 103 6.19 10.25 7.74
C ARG A 103 4.68 10.14 7.60
N LEU A 104 3.93 10.88 8.43
CA LEU A 104 2.47 10.94 8.42
C LEU A 104 1.86 11.35 7.07
N PRO A 105 2.40 12.32 6.30
CA PRO A 105 1.80 12.73 5.04
C PRO A 105 1.73 11.59 4.01
N PHE A 106 2.76 10.72 3.99
CA PHE A 106 2.81 9.57 3.09
C PHE A 106 1.81 8.49 3.49
N ILE A 107 1.75 8.13 4.78
CA ILE A 107 0.83 7.11 5.30
C ILE A 107 -0.61 7.57 5.10
N LEU A 108 -0.93 8.81 5.50
CA LEU A 108 -2.27 9.37 5.35
C LEU A 108 -2.68 9.51 3.89
N GLY A 109 -1.78 10.00 3.03
CA GLY A 109 -2.04 10.12 1.59
C GLY A 109 -2.32 8.77 0.94
N PHE A 110 -1.51 7.75 1.25
CA PHE A 110 -1.72 6.41 0.71
C PHE A 110 -2.99 5.76 1.25
N THR A 111 -3.24 5.87 2.56
CA THR A 111 -4.47 5.38 3.20
C THR A 111 -5.71 6.02 2.57
N PHE A 112 -5.68 7.33 2.34
CA PHE A 112 -6.78 8.07 1.73
C PHE A 112 -7.02 7.64 0.28
N LEU A 113 -5.97 7.53 -0.53
CA LEU A 113 -6.07 7.09 -1.91
C LEU A 113 -6.61 5.66 -2.01
N GLN A 114 -6.07 4.74 -1.22
CA GLN A 114 -6.51 3.34 -1.21
C GLN A 114 -7.95 3.21 -0.74
N PHE A 115 -8.34 3.94 0.31
CA PHE A 115 -9.71 3.96 0.79
C PHE A 115 -10.67 4.47 -0.29
N MET A 116 -10.34 5.60 -0.93
CA MET A 116 -11.16 6.15 -2.02
C MET A 116 -11.29 5.16 -3.19
N SER A 117 -10.18 4.55 -3.64
CA SER A 117 -10.21 3.57 -4.72
C SER A 117 -11.13 2.39 -4.42
N LEU A 118 -11.08 1.86 -3.19
CA LEU A 118 -11.96 0.76 -2.78
C LEU A 118 -13.42 1.18 -2.70
N VAL A 119 -13.73 2.37 -2.17
CA VAL A 119 -15.09 2.90 -2.09
C VAL A 119 -15.68 3.17 -3.48
N PHE A 120 -14.89 3.70 -4.41
CA PHE A 120 -15.34 3.94 -5.79
C PHE A 120 -15.62 2.63 -6.53
N LEU A 121 -14.73 1.63 -6.42
CA LEU A 121 -14.94 0.30 -6.99
C LEU A 121 -16.26 -0.33 -6.48
N MET A 122 -16.54 -0.17 -5.17
CA MET A 122 -17.79 -0.65 -4.58
C MET A 122 -19.03 0.03 -5.14
N LYS A 123 -18.96 1.33 -5.46
CA LYS A 123 -20.10 2.08 -5.96
C LYS A 123 -20.47 1.65 -7.37
N ASP A 124 -19.48 1.31 -8.20
CA ASP A 124 -19.72 0.93 -9.60
C ASP A 124 -20.31 -0.48 -9.71
N ASN A 125 -19.84 -1.43 -8.89
CA ASN A 125 -20.34 -2.81 -8.87
C ASN A 125 -21.72 -2.99 -8.20
N LYS A 126 -22.33 -1.94 -7.62
CA LYS A 126 -23.69 -1.98 -7.06
C LYS A 126 -24.79 -1.61 -8.07
N LYS A 127 -24.42 -1.31 -9.32
CA LYS A 127 -25.36 -1.10 -10.45
C LYS A 127 -25.61 -2.41 -11.19
#